data_AF-A0A535TLH4-F1
#
_entry.id   AF-A0A535TLH4-F1
#
_cell.length_a   1.000
_cell.length_b   1.000
_cell.length_c   1.000
_cell.angle_alpha   90.00
_cell.angle_beta   90.00
_cell.angle_gamma   90.00
#
_symmetry.space_group_name_H-M   'P 1'
#
loop_
_entity.id
_entity.type
_entity.pdbx_description
1 polymer ?
#
loop_
_entity_poly.entity_id
_entity_poly.type
_entity_poly.pdbx_seq_one_letter_code
_entity_poly.pdbx_strand_id
1 'polypeptide(L)'
;MRKSVTKRTPISAKKHKPAPSPTPKPKGAIQHVVIIVKENHAFDNYFGRFPGVNGDPNLATASDPPSVDHPHDHASWLERATGAAKEQYGQPNIPNYWRYAQQYTLCDKYFTAVAGPSTPNHLMLIAADSPIINNPHY
;
A
#
# COMPACT_ATOMS: atom_id res chain seq x y z
N MET A 1 -37.10 45.70 -54.54
CA MET A 1 -37.25 44.66 -53.48
C MET A 1 -35.89 44.40 -52.83
N ARG A 2 -35.69 44.82 -51.58
CA ARG A 2 -34.58 44.34 -50.72
C ARG A 2 -35.18 44.07 -49.34
N LYS A 3 -35.11 42.81 -48.90
CA LYS A 3 -35.73 42.30 -47.68
C LYS A 3 -34.96 42.81 -46.46
N SER A 4 -35.68 43.32 -45.46
CA SER A 4 -35.14 43.67 -44.15
C SER A 4 -34.73 42.40 -43.41
N VAL A 5 -33.49 42.35 -42.90
CA VAL A 5 -32.98 41.23 -42.10
C VAL A 5 -32.93 41.67 -40.65
N THR A 6 -33.82 41.12 -39.83
CA THR A 6 -33.86 41.33 -38.38
C THR A 6 -32.75 40.52 -37.72
N LYS A 7 -31.75 41.18 -37.12
CA LYS A 7 -30.71 40.52 -36.31
C LYS A 7 -31.36 39.92 -35.05
N ARG A 8 -31.26 38.60 -34.87
CA ARG A 8 -31.58 37.94 -33.59
C ARG A 8 -30.42 38.12 -32.62
N THR A 9 -30.71 38.60 -31.42
CA THR A 9 -29.77 38.69 -30.30
C THR A 9 -29.41 37.27 -29.81
N PRO A 10 -28.14 36.95 -29.53
CA PRO A 10 -27.79 35.64 -28.99
C PRO A 10 -28.24 35.54 -27.52
N ILE A 11 -28.98 34.48 -27.19
CA ILE A 11 -29.27 34.13 -25.79
C ILE A 11 -27.98 33.51 -25.23
N SER A 12 -27.36 34.18 -24.26
CA SER A 12 -26.21 33.65 -23.54
C SER A 12 -26.64 32.42 -22.73
N ALA A 13 -26.26 31.22 -23.18
CA ALA A 13 -26.40 30.00 -22.39
C ALA A 13 -25.52 30.13 -21.12
N LYS A 14 -26.15 30.19 -19.94
CA LYS A 14 -25.43 30.08 -18.67
C LYS A 14 -24.74 28.70 -18.64
N LYS A 15 -23.41 28.66 -18.65
CA LYS A 15 -22.64 27.44 -18.37
C LYS A 15 -23.04 26.92 -16.98
N HIS A 16 -23.84 25.87 -16.93
CA HIS A 16 -24.11 25.16 -15.69
C HIS A 16 -22.86 24.33 -15.36
N LYS A 17 -22.18 24.67 -14.26
CA LYS A 17 -21.15 23.80 -13.69
C LYS A 17 -21.89 22.56 -13.18
N PRO A 18 -21.62 21.33 -13.68
CA PRO A 18 -22.30 20.16 -13.17
C PRO A 18 -22.00 20.06 -11.68
N ALA A 19 -23.05 19.96 -10.85
CA ALA A 19 -22.89 19.67 -9.45
C ALA A 19 -22.15 18.33 -9.31
N PRO A 20 -21.29 18.14 -8.29
CA PRO A 20 -20.69 16.85 -8.04
C PRO A 20 -21.82 15.83 -7.86
N SER A 21 -21.80 14.75 -8.65
CA SER A 21 -22.73 13.65 -8.46
C SER A 21 -22.59 13.12 -7.03
N PRO A 22 -23.70 12.80 -6.33
CA PRO A 22 -23.61 12.20 -5.01
C PRO A 22 -22.80 10.91 -5.11
N THR A 23 -21.75 10.80 -4.30
CA THR A 23 -20.97 9.57 -4.20
C THR A 23 -21.91 8.43 -3.80
N PRO A 24 -21.92 7.30 -4.52
CA PRO A 24 -22.76 6.17 -4.16
C PRO A 24 -22.44 5.73 -2.73
N LYS A 25 -23.45 5.65 -1.86
CA LYS A 25 -23.25 5.06 -0.53
C LYS A 25 -22.88 3.58 -0.69
N PRO A 26 -21.84 3.10 0.01
CA PRO A 26 -21.51 1.69 0.05
C PRO A 26 -22.71 0.86 0.51
N LYS A 27 -22.92 -0.29 -0.12
CA LYS A 27 -23.95 -1.26 0.28
C LYS A 27 -23.32 -2.30 1.21
N GLY A 28 -23.95 -2.59 2.35
CA GLY A 28 -23.47 -3.57 3.32
C GLY A 28 -22.96 -2.96 4.63
N ALA A 29 -22.43 -3.80 5.52
CA ALA A 29 -21.99 -3.36 6.85
C ALA A 29 -20.72 -2.48 6.79
N ILE A 30 -19.87 -2.68 5.78
CA ILE A 30 -18.63 -1.90 5.62
C ILE A 30 -18.90 -0.65 4.77
N GLN A 31 -18.74 0.51 5.38
CA GLN A 31 -18.96 1.82 4.76
C GLN A 31 -17.67 2.58 4.46
N HIS A 32 -16.57 2.22 5.12
CA HIS A 32 -15.28 2.87 4.97
C HIS A 32 -14.17 1.82 5.02
N VAL A 33 -13.19 1.99 4.14
CA VAL A 33 -11.94 1.24 4.16
C VAL A 33 -10.83 2.25 4.37
N VAL A 34 -10.03 2.05 5.42
CA VAL A 34 -8.82 2.83 5.67
C VAL A 34 -7.64 1.89 5.43
N ILE A 35 -6.79 2.25 4.49
CA ILE A 35 -5.58 1.49 4.17
C ILE A 35 -4.40 2.24 4.79
N ILE A 36 -3.73 1.59 5.74
CA ILE A 36 -2.51 2.12 6.36
C ILE A 36 -1.33 1.37 5.76
N VAL A 37 -0.59 2.05 4.88
CA VAL A 37 0.62 1.49 4.26
C VAL A 37 1.80 1.65 5.23
N LYS A 38 2.50 0.56 5.48
CA LYS A 38 3.74 0.50 6.26
C LYS A 38 4.89 0.17 5.33
N GLU A 39 6.11 0.39 5.81
CA GLU A 39 7.34 0.30 5.02
C GLU A 39 8.28 -0.74 5.59
N ASN A 40 9.04 -1.40 4.71
CA ASN A 40 10.28 -2.14 4.97
C ASN A 40 10.29 -3.25 6.04
N HIS A 41 9.18 -4.01 6.24
CA HIS A 41 9.20 -5.19 7.11
C HIS A 41 8.57 -6.43 6.45
N ALA A 42 9.28 -7.55 6.52
CA ALA A 42 8.73 -8.86 6.15
C ALA A 42 7.79 -9.40 7.24
N PHE A 43 6.93 -10.36 6.88
CA PHE A 43 6.01 -10.99 7.85
C PHE A 43 6.75 -11.57 9.06
N ASP A 44 7.78 -12.40 8.81
CA ASP A 44 8.55 -13.04 9.87
C ASP A 44 9.28 -12.04 10.77
N ASN A 45 9.60 -10.85 10.24
CA ASN A 45 10.23 -9.80 11.04
C ASN A 45 9.28 -9.25 12.12
N TYR A 46 7.96 -9.24 11.92
CA TYR A 46 7.00 -8.78 12.93
C TYR A 46 6.30 -9.91 13.68
N PHE A 47 6.02 -11.00 12.99
CA PHE A 47 5.08 -12.03 13.44
C PHE A 47 5.62 -13.45 13.32
N GLY A 48 6.91 -13.68 13.05
CA GLY A 48 7.47 -15.04 12.92
C GLY A 48 7.24 -15.94 14.15
N ARG A 49 7.19 -15.33 15.35
CA ARG A 49 6.86 -15.98 16.63
C ARG A 49 5.37 -15.95 17.01
N PHE A 50 4.50 -15.36 16.19
CA PHE A 50 3.08 -15.26 16.53
C PHE A 50 2.42 -16.65 16.52
N PRO A 51 1.61 -17.03 17.53
CA PRO A 51 1.04 -18.37 17.59
C PRO A 51 0.17 -18.72 16.36
N GLY A 52 0.44 -19.88 15.75
CA GLY A 52 -0.39 -20.44 14.68
C GLY A 52 -0.09 -19.95 13.26
N VAL A 53 0.91 -19.08 13.07
CA VAL A 53 1.33 -18.61 11.74
C VAL A 53 2.35 -19.53 11.09
N ASN A 54 2.46 -19.47 9.77
CA ASN A 54 3.56 -20.08 9.03
C ASN A 54 4.77 -19.14 8.92
N GLY A 55 5.49 -18.95 10.02
CA GLY A 55 6.72 -18.15 10.08
C GLY A 55 7.86 -18.87 10.82
N ASP A 56 9.07 -18.31 10.77
CA ASP A 56 10.22 -18.85 11.49
C ASP A 56 10.31 -18.30 12.94
N PRO A 57 10.04 -19.12 13.97
CA PRO A 57 10.10 -18.66 15.36
C PRO A 57 11.53 -18.47 15.87
N ASN A 58 12.55 -18.93 15.13
CA ASN A 58 13.94 -19.03 15.58
C ASN A 58 14.85 -17.92 15.04
N LEU A 59 14.34 -16.96 14.26
CA LEU A 59 15.16 -15.81 13.81
C LEU A 59 15.71 -15.03 15.01
N ALA A 60 16.88 -14.40 14.80
CA ALA A 60 17.51 -13.54 15.80
C ALA A 60 16.57 -12.37 16.18
N THR A 61 16.72 -11.82 17.38
CA THR A 61 15.93 -10.64 17.77
C THR A 61 16.48 -9.39 17.08
N ALA A 62 15.61 -8.62 16.42
CA ALA A 62 15.95 -7.34 15.79
C ALA A 62 16.17 -6.24 16.82
N SER A 63 17.05 -5.27 16.52
CA SER A 63 17.26 -4.09 17.34
C SER A 63 16.16 -3.04 17.15
N ASP A 64 15.88 -2.29 18.21
CA ASP A 64 15.03 -1.10 18.15
C ASP A 64 15.78 0.09 18.80
N PRO A 65 16.23 1.09 18.01
CA PRO A 65 16.02 1.23 16.56
C PRO A 65 16.81 0.21 15.72
N PRO A 66 16.46 0.00 14.43
CA PRO A 66 17.27 -0.78 13.51
C PRO A 66 18.70 -0.24 13.42
N SER A 67 19.69 -1.14 13.41
CA SER A 67 21.11 -0.76 13.34
C SER A 67 21.53 -0.27 11.95
N VAL A 68 20.84 -0.73 10.90
CA VAL A 68 21.05 -0.35 9.50
C VAL A 68 19.75 -0.52 8.73
N ASP A 69 19.55 0.26 7.67
CA ASP A 69 18.50 0.00 6.68
C ASP A 69 19.02 -1.05 5.69
N HIS A 70 18.35 -2.21 5.67
CA HIS A 70 18.78 -3.33 4.83
C HIS A 70 18.46 -3.05 3.35
N PRO A 71 19.32 -3.46 2.41
CA PRO A 71 19.03 -3.36 0.99
C PRO A 71 17.71 -4.07 0.66
N HIS A 72 16.81 -3.33 0.01
CA HIS A 72 15.45 -3.79 -0.32
C HIS A 72 15.08 -3.50 -1.78
N ASP A 73 16.10 -3.43 -2.65
CA ASP A 73 15.92 -3.34 -4.10
C ASP A 73 15.75 -4.73 -4.76
N HIS A 74 15.41 -4.74 -6.04
CA HIS A 74 15.18 -6.00 -6.77
C HIS A 74 16.43 -6.87 -6.85
N ALA A 75 17.62 -6.27 -6.99
CA ALA A 75 18.88 -7.00 -7.08
C ALA A 75 19.18 -7.74 -5.76
N SER A 76 18.98 -7.08 -4.63
CA SER A 76 19.14 -7.65 -3.30
C SER A 76 18.14 -8.77 -3.05
N TRP A 77 16.92 -8.66 -3.59
CA TRP A 77 15.95 -9.75 -3.52
C TRP A 77 16.40 -10.99 -4.30
N LEU A 78 17.06 -10.84 -5.45
CA LEU A 78 17.59 -11.97 -6.22
C LEU A 78 18.64 -12.75 -5.41
N GLU A 79 19.46 -12.05 -4.63
CA GLU A 79 20.52 -12.62 -3.78
C GLU A 79 20.06 -12.95 -2.34
N ARG A 80 18.76 -12.87 -2.06
CA ARG A 80 18.20 -12.99 -0.69
C ARG A 80 18.55 -14.28 0.05
N ALA A 81 18.88 -15.36 -0.66
CA ALA A 81 19.21 -16.64 -0.05
C ALA A 81 20.39 -16.53 0.94
N THR A 82 21.34 -15.65 0.63
CA THR A 82 22.55 -15.41 1.43
C THR A 82 22.61 -13.99 1.99
N GLY A 83 22.00 -13.00 1.33
CA GLY A 83 22.11 -11.59 1.70
C GLY A 83 21.01 -11.03 2.62
N ALA A 84 19.89 -11.74 2.80
CA ALA A 84 18.77 -11.21 3.58
C ALA A 84 19.06 -11.20 5.09
N ALA A 85 18.71 -10.10 5.76
CA ALA A 85 18.64 -10.05 7.21
C ALA A 85 17.59 -11.04 7.75
N LYS A 86 17.97 -11.81 8.76
CA LYS A 86 17.17 -12.89 9.37
C LYS A 86 16.91 -12.59 10.83
N GLU A 87 16.16 -11.52 11.07
CA GLU A 87 15.85 -11.01 12.40
C GLU A 87 14.35 -10.70 12.56
N GLN A 88 13.87 -10.70 13.80
CA GLN A 88 12.47 -10.46 14.14
C GLN A 88 12.29 -9.69 15.44
N TYR A 89 11.24 -8.89 15.51
CA TYR A 89 10.77 -8.25 16.74
C TYR A 89 9.94 -9.21 17.58
N GLY A 90 10.03 -9.05 18.91
CA GLY A 90 9.13 -9.68 19.85
C GLY A 90 7.92 -8.79 20.17
N GLN A 91 6.92 -9.38 20.83
CA GLN A 91 5.77 -8.64 21.37
C GLN A 91 6.17 -7.39 22.19
N PRO A 92 7.22 -7.42 23.04
CA PRO A 92 7.62 -6.23 23.79
C PRO A 92 8.14 -5.08 22.91
N ASN A 93 8.68 -5.37 21.73
CA ASN A 93 9.21 -4.35 20.81
C ASN A 93 8.06 -3.67 20.03
N ILE A 94 7.05 -4.43 19.64
CA ILE A 94 5.92 -3.94 18.82
C ILE A 94 4.55 -4.30 19.41
N PRO A 95 4.26 -3.89 20.65
CA PRO A 95 3.11 -4.38 21.42
C PRO A 95 1.75 -4.07 20.77
N ASN A 96 1.65 -2.93 20.08
CA ASN A 96 0.41 -2.56 19.39
C ASN A 96 0.12 -3.46 18.19
N TYR A 97 1.14 -3.86 17.43
CA TYR A 97 0.96 -4.76 16.27
C TYR A 97 0.53 -6.15 16.71
N TRP A 98 1.15 -6.70 17.76
CA TRP A 98 0.74 -7.97 18.34
C TRP A 98 -0.68 -7.92 18.89
N ARG A 99 -1.06 -6.83 19.54
CA ARG A 99 -2.44 -6.63 20.01
C ARG A 99 -3.44 -6.61 18.85
N TYR A 100 -3.13 -5.94 17.73
CA TYR A 100 -3.99 -5.99 16.56
C TYR A 100 -4.11 -7.40 15.97
N ALA A 101 -3.01 -8.14 15.86
CA ALA A 101 -3.01 -9.53 15.40
C ALA A 101 -3.80 -10.49 16.31
N GLN A 102 -3.86 -10.22 17.62
CA GLN A 102 -4.66 -10.99 18.57
C GLN A 102 -6.17 -10.68 18.48
N GLN A 103 -6.51 -9.43 18.17
CA GLN A 103 -7.90 -8.94 18.18
C GLN A 103 -8.58 -9.06 16.81
N TYR A 104 -7.80 -9.12 15.74
CA TYR A 104 -8.28 -9.08 14.35
C TYR A 104 -7.62 -10.15 13.49
N THR A 105 -7.99 -10.18 12.21
CA THR A 105 -7.44 -11.13 11.25
C THR A 105 -6.01 -10.77 10.88
N LEU A 106 -5.11 -11.75 10.99
CA LEU A 106 -3.75 -11.70 10.46
C LEU A 106 -3.65 -12.62 9.23
N CYS A 107 -3.10 -12.12 8.12
CA CYS A 107 -2.88 -12.91 6.90
C CYS A 107 -1.41 -13.28 6.76
N ASP A 108 -1.07 -14.55 6.94
CA ASP A 108 0.32 -15.07 6.96
C ASP A 108 0.82 -15.59 5.59
N LYS A 109 0.01 -15.44 4.54
CA LYS A 109 0.32 -15.81 3.15
C LYS A 109 -0.01 -14.67 2.18
N TYR A 110 0.25 -13.44 2.62
CA TYR A 110 0.09 -12.23 1.81
C TYR A 110 1.46 -11.73 1.36
N PHE A 111 1.67 -11.70 0.04
CA PHE A 111 2.96 -11.42 -0.56
C PHE A 111 2.95 -10.09 -1.29
N THR A 112 4.13 -9.47 -1.34
CA THR A 112 4.35 -8.30 -2.20
C THR A 112 4.08 -8.65 -3.67
N ALA A 113 3.55 -7.70 -4.42
CA ALA A 113 3.21 -7.92 -5.83
C ALA A 113 4.45 -7.87 -6.73
N VAL A 114 5.38 -6.97 -6.42
CA VAL A 114 6.69 -6.87 -7.07
C VAL A 114 7.77 -7.15 -6.04
N ALA A 115 8.65 -8.09 -6.34
CA ALA A 115 9.80 -8.45 -5.54
C ALA A 115 10.88 -7.36 -5.60
N GLY A 116 10.71 -6.27 -4.86
CA GLY A 116 11.58 -5.11 -4.92
C GLY A 116 11.13 -4.00 -3.95
N PRO A 117 11.52 -2.75 -4.20
CA PRO A 117 11.37 -1.66 -3.25
C PRO A 117 9.94 -1.07 -3.23
N SER A 118 9.75 0.04 -2.50
CA SER A 118 8.43 0.62 -2.22
C SER A 118 7.70 1.14 -3.46
N THR A 119 8.37 1.86 -4.37
CA THR A 119 7.68 2.52 -5.51
C THR A 119 6.85 1.56 -6.37
N PRO A 120 7.39 0.43 -6.88
CA PRO A 120 6.58 -0.47 -7.68
C PRO A 120 5.40 -1.08 -6.91
N ASN A 121 5.55 -1.34 -5.61
CA ASN A 121 4.49 -1.92 -4.80
C ASN A 121 3.38 -0.91 -4.42
N HIS A 122 3.73 0.36 -4.28
CA HIS A 122 2.74 1.43 -4.15
C HIS A 122 1.93 1.63 -5.43
N LEU A 123 2.55 1.48 -6.60
CA LEU A 123 1.83 1.48 -7.88
C LEU A 123 0.89 0.27 -7.97
N MET A 124 1.36 -0.93 -7.61
CA MET A 124 0.51 -2.12 -7.56
C MET A 124 -0.68 -1.97 -6.61
N LEU A 125 -0.51 -1.34 -5.44
CA LEU A 125 -1.59 -1.11 -4.48
C LEU A 125 -2.73 -0.25 -5.06
N ILE A 126 -2.39 0.78 -5.82
CA ILE A 126 -3.35 1.78 -6.31
C ILE A 126 -3.88 1.46 -7.70
N ALA A 127 -3.01 0.95 -8.59
CA ALA A 127 -3.29 0.77 -10.00
C ALA A 127 -3.36 -0.70 -10.44
N ALA A 128 -2.99 -1.65 -9.57
CA ALA A 128 -2.81 -3.06 -9.92
C ALA A 128 -1.84 -3.28 -11.10
N ASP A 129 -0.95 -2.33 -11.34
CA ASP A 129 0.08 -2.37 -12.37
C ASP A 129 1.30 -1.56 -11.93
N SER A 130 2.49 -1.98 -12.37
CA SER A 130 3.75 -1.27 -12.15
C SER A 130 4.65 -1.41 -13.39
N PRO A 131 4.91 -0.33 -14.13
CA PRO A 131 5.80 -0.35 -15.30
C PRO A 131 7.28 -0.37 -14.93
N ILE A 132 7.61 -0.32 -13.63
CA ILE A 132 8.98 -0.28 -13.11
C ILE A 132 9.19 -1.38 -12.08
N ILE A 133 10.45 -1.77 -11.89
CA ILE A 133 10.85 -2.82 -10.92
C ILE A 133 11.68 -2.28 -9.75
N ASN A 134 12.21 -1.05 -9.88
CA ASN A 134 13.01 -0.38 -8.88
C ASN A 134 12.48 1.02 -8.60
N ASN A 135 12.93 1.63 -7.51
CA ASN A 135 12.72 3.04 -7.25
C ASN A 135 13.38 3.88 -8.36
N PRO A 136 12.76 4.99 -8.80
CA PRO A 136 13.39 5.89 -9.76
C PRO A 136 14.67 6.49 -9.18
N HIS A 137 15.71 6.59 -10.01
CA HIS A 137 16.92 7.35 -9.67
C HIS A 137 16.65 8.84 -9.94
N TYR A 138 16.89 9.68 -8.94
CA TYR A 138 16.84 11.13 -9.05
C TYR A 138 18.24 11.73 -9.11
#